data_AF-A0A6M3KIX1-F1
#
_entry.id   AF-A0A6M3KIX1-F1
#
_cell.length_a   1.000
_cell.length_b   1.000
_cell.length_c   1.000
_cell.angle_alpha   90.00
_cell.angle_beta   90.00
_cell.angle_gamma   90.00
#
_symmetry.space_group_name_H-M   'P 1'
#
loop_
_entity.id
_entity.type
_entity.pdbx_description
1 polymer ?
#
loop_
_entity_poly.entity_id
_entity_poly.type
_entity_poly.pdbx_seq_one_letter_code
_entity_poly.pdbx_strand_id
1 'polypeptide(L)' 'MFSKQHYKAIARIIAEENNPRLLDEGARIYLCDELSILFQEDNPLFDKEKFSKACGLV' A
#
# COMPACT_ATOMS: atom_id res chain seq x y z
N MET A 1 -1.37 3.45 16.82
CA MET A 1 -0.60 4.29 15.88
C MET A 1 0.38 3.39 15.13
N PHE A 2 0.12 3.13 13.85
CA PHE A 2 1.01 2.32 13.03
C PHE A 2 2.32 3.06 12.75
N SER A 3 3.45 2.41 13.07
CA SER A 3 4.76 2.93 12.72
C SER A 3 5.00 2.89 11.19
N LYS A 4 5.91 3.76 10.72
CA LYS A 4 6.41 3.78 9.34
C LYS A 4 6.90 2.41 8.83
N GLN A 5 7.34 1.52 9.72
CA GLN A 5 7.80 0.19 9.35
C GLN A 5 6.64 -0.73 8.96
N HIS A 6 5.48 -0.61 9.61
CA HIS A 6 4.29 -1.40 9.26
C HIS A 6 3.78 -1.06 7.86
N TYR A 7 3.69 0.23 7.53
CA TYR A 7 3.27 0.65 6.20
C TYR A 7 4.21 0.14 5.10
N LYS A 8 5.53 0.14 5.35
CA LYS A 8 6.50 -0.46 4.42
C LYS A 8 6.34 -1.98 4.27
N ALA A 9 6.01 -2.69 5.35
CA ALA A 9 5.76 -4.12 5.29
C ALA A 9 4.50 -4.46 4.48
N ILE A 10 3.44 -3.67 4.66
CA ILE A 10 2.19 -3.81 3.90
C ILE A 10 2.41 -3.52 2.42
N ALA A 11 3.12 -2.44 2.09
CA ALA A 11 3.47 -2.13 0.71
C ALA A 11 4.27 -3.26 0.04
N ARG A 12 5.22 -3.86 0.78
CA ARG A 12 5.96 -5.04 0.32
C ARG A 12 5.08 -6.24 0.08
N ILE A 13 4.11 -6.54 0.96
CA ILE A 13 3.18 -7.65 0.76
C ILE A 13 2.38 -7.45 -0.53
N ILE A 14 1.87 -6.23 -0.76
CA ILE A 14 1.12 -5.88 -1.97
C ILE A 14 2.00 -5.99 -3.23
N ALA A 15 3.28 -5.63 -3.14
CA ALA A 15 4.22 -5.65 -4.26
C ALA A 15 4.85 -7.03 -4.53
N GLU A 16 5.14 -7.81 -3.48
CA GLU A 16 5.85 -9.10 -3.55
C GLU A 16 4.91 -10.30 -3.71
N GLU A 17 3.59 -10.14 -3.58
CA GLU A 17 2.62 -11.10 -4.15
C GLU A 17 2.60 -11.05 -5.69
N ASN A 18 3.78 -11.20 -6.31
CA ASN A 18 3.99 -11.56 -7.70
C ASN A 18 3.61 -13.04 -7.96
N ASN A 19 2.55 -13.52 -7.31
CA ASN A 19 1.91 -14.76 -7.66
C ASN A 19 0.75 -14.37 -8.60
N PRO A 20 0.88 -14.53 -9.92
CA PRO A 20 -0.08 -14.02 -10.92
C PRO A 20 -1.49 -14.65 -10.84
N ARG A 21 -1.75 -15.48 -9.82
CA ARG A 21 -3.06 -16.05 -9.49
C ARG A 21 -3.85 -15.26 -8.43
N LEU A 22 -3.25 -14.30 -7.72
CA LEU A 22 -3.86 -13.75 -6.49
C LEU A 22 -4.30 -12.27 -6.58
N LEU A 23 -3.59 -11.39 -7.29
CA LEU A 23 -4.00 -9.99 -7.41
C LEU A 23 -3.71 -9.44 -8.80
N ASP A 24 -4.77 -9.14 -9.55
CA ASP A 24 -4.65 -8.35 -10.77
C ASP A 24 -4.20 -6.90 -10.44
N GLU A 25 -3.76 -6.16 -11.45
CA GLU A 25 -3.30 -4.77 -11.28
C GLU A 25 -4.39 -3.85 -10.68
N GLY A 26 -5.65 -4.04 -11.05
CA GLY A 26 -6.78 -3.30 -10.50
C GLY A 26 -7.01 -3.57 -9.00
N ALA A 27 -6.85 -4.81 -8.57
CA ALA A 27 -6.96 -5.21 -7.18
C ALA A 27 -5.83 -4.61 -6.31
N ARG A 28 -4.61 -4.51 -6.86
CA ARG A 28 -3.50 -3.79 -6.19
C ARG A 28 -3.76 -2.30 -6.07
N ILE A 29 -4.28 -1.67 -7.13
CA ILE A 29 -4.66 -0.24 -7.11
C ILE A 29 -5.73 -0.01 -6.04
N TYR A 30 -6.79 -0.81 -6.05
CA TYR A 30 -7.88 -0.71 -5.08
C TYR A 30 -7.39 -0.86 -3.63
N LEU A 31 -6.61 -1.91 -3.34
CA LEU A 31 -6.06 -2.13 -2.00
C LEU A 31 -5.11 -1.00 -1.57
N CYS A 32 -4.28 -0.51 -2.49
CA CYS A 32 -3.36 0.58 -2.19
C CYS A 32 -4.13 1.86 -1.82
N ASP A 33 -5.23 2.18 -2.50
CA ASP A 33 -6.02 3.38 -2.26
C ASP A 33 -6.79 3.29 -0.92
N GLU A 34 -7.49 2.19 -0.68
CA GLU A 34 -8.20 1.93 0.58
C GLU A 34 -7.27 2.00 1.80
N LEU A 35 -6.11 1.34 1.72
CA LEU A 35 -5.13 1.36 2.81
C LEU A 35 -4.51 2.75 2.99
N SER A 36 -4.28 3.49 1.90
CA SER A 36 -3.77 4.86 1.97
C SER A 36 -4.72 5.81 2.68
N ILE A 37 -6.04 5.60 2.56
CA ILE A 37 -7.06 6.36 3.30
C ILE A 37 -6.95 6.05 4.80
N LEU A 38 -6.97 4.77 5.18
CA LEU A 38 -6.87 4.34 6.57
C LEU A 38 -5.57 4.84 7.24
N PHE A 39 -4.45 4.80 6.53
CA PHE A 39 -3.16 5.28 7.04
C PHE A 39 -3.11 6.80 7.21
N GLN A 40 -3.87 7.53 6.40
CA GLN A 40 -4.00 8.98 6.52
C GLN A 40 -4.94 9.39 7.67
N GLU A 41 -5.96 8.59 7.96
CA GLU A 41 -6.79 8.76 9.17
C GLU A 41 -5.96 8.56 10.44
N ASP A 42 -5.10 7.52 10.47
CA ASP A 42 -4.21 7.23 11.60
C ASP A 42 -2.99 8.20 11.69
N ASN A 43 -2.58 8.76 10.56
CA ASN A 43 -1.48 9.71 10.47
C ASN A 43 -1.72 10.71 9.33
N PRO A 44 -2.18 11.94 9.61
CA PRO A 44 -2.45 12.94 8.58
C PRO A 44 -1.23 13.32 7.72
N LEU A 45 -0.01 13.08 8.22
CA LEU A 45 1.25 13.30 7.51
C LEU A 45 1.67 12.10 6.64
N PHE A 46 0.82 11.08 6.53
CA PHE A 46 1.08 9.93 5.68
C PHE A 46 1.16 10.34 4.20
N ASP A 47 2.24 9.93 3.55
CA ASP A 47 2.53 10.25 2.15
C ASP A 47 2.01 9.13 1.25
N LYS A 48 0.82 9.35 0.69
CA LYS A 48 0.12 8.40 -0.19
C LYS A 48 0.93 8.08 -1.44
N GLU A 49 1.58 9.08 -2.05
CA GLU A 49 2.35 8.88 -3.29
C GLU A 49 3.55 7.96 -3.04
N LYS A 50 4.24 8.18 -1.92
CA LYS A 50 5.38 7.33 -1.52
C LYS A 50 4.96 5.91 -1.19
N PHE A 51 3.76 5.71 -0.66
CA PHE A 51 3.21 4.38 -0.42
C PHE A 51 2.81 3.68 -1.70
N SER A 52 2.13 4.36 -2.63
CA SER A 52 1.82 3.84 -3.98
C SER A 52 3.07 3.32 -4.68
N LYS A 53 4.14 4.13 -4.73
CA LYS A 53 5.44 3.73 -5.28
C LYS A 53 6.00 2.48 -4.60
N ALA A 54 5.84 2.36 -3.29
CA ALA A 54 6.30 1.19 -2.54
C ALA A 54 5.45 -0.07 -2.80
N CYS A 55 4.18 0.10 -3.18
CA CYS A 55 3.29 -0.97 -3.64
C CYS A 55 3.57 -1.39 -5.09
N GLY A 56 4.55 -0.77 -5.77
CA GLY A 56 4.86 -1.02 -7.18
C GLY A 56 3.89 -0.35 -8.14
N LEU A 57 3.14 0.65 -7.66
CA LEU A 57 2.22 1.45 -8.46
C LEU A 57 2.84 2.83 -8.70
N VAL A 58 3.07 3.16 -9.97
CA VAL A 58 3.71 4.39 -10.49
C VAL A 58 5.22 4.49 -10.25
#